data_AF-A0A5C5V2U2-F1
#
_entry.id   AF-A0A5C5V2U2-F1
#
_cell.length_a   1.000
_cell.length_b   1.000
_cell.length_c   1.000
_cell.angle_alpha   90.00
_cell.angle_beta   90.00
_cell.angle_gamma   90.00
#
_symmetry.space_group_name_H-M   'P 1'
#
loop_
_entity.id
_entity.type
_entity.pdbx_description
1 polymer ?
#
loop_
_entity_poly.entity_id
_entity_poly.type
_entity_poly.pdbx_seq_one_letter_code
_entity_poly.pdbx_strand_id
1 'polypeptide(L)'
;MTRSHLAFLSVVACCLPAGVVSADAGDSFFEAEVLSVGQTSVDDSFELPSEGFYPDLFLGVFDESGQLTQTDDDSSFLGDGFAPALFGVPINPGGEIDFSVTGAPDESLEGAHSQFGDYRTEVAIYDSEGEFLDFFEYDGYLEEGLVDSYFESDEGWDGGTYDVMVNNAFPNDVDFFRFVGLTPGQSFTVNTEPSPLDPFSSVDTYLGWFDETGSEIATNDDISSSPLNLYSRLSGVVPENGELVFGVSGYGDYAFDGYHGEQGEYSLVLSVGGDYDFDGDVDAQDYSAWRDAYGQTGQFLAADGNFDGVVDAADYTVWRDNYNGAAVDAGAVPEPGSAFLVIVVAVGLTRPCRTATV
;
A
#
# COMPACT_ATOMS: atom_id res chain seq x y z
N MET A 1 -56.98 -25.21 8.83
CA MET A 1 -55.65 -25.70 8.42
C MET A 1 -55.01 -24.55 7.62
N THR A 2 -54.45 -23.46 8.13
CA THR A 2 -53.67 -23.11 9.34
C THR A 2 -52.41 -23.93 9.57
N ARG A 3 -51.28 -23.36 9.11
CA ARG A 3 -49.88 -23.32 9.64
C ARG A 3 -49.14 -22.35 8.71
N SER A 4 -48.87 -21.08 9.02
CA SER A 4 -48.02 -20.48 10.07
C SER A 4 -46.63 -21.09 10.16
N HIS A 5 -45.65 -20.45 9.52
CA HIS A 5 -44.30 -20.25 10.07
C HIS A 5 -43.80 -18.85 9.67
N LEU A 6 -43.86 -17.93 10.64
CA LEU A 6 -42.94 -16.81 10.75
C LEU A 6 -41.53 -17.40 10.94
N ALA A 7 -40.55 -16.91 10.20
CA ALA A 7 -39.16 -16.88 10.63
C ALA A 7 -38.67 -15.45 10.48
N PHE A 8 -38.30 -14.88 11.62
CA PHE A 8 -37.61 -13.61 11.76
C PHE A 8 -36.34 -13.63 10.91
N LEU A 9 -36.20 -12.69 9.99
CA LEU A 9 -34.88 -12.25 9.53
C LEU A 9 -34.68 -10.84 10.11
N SER A 10 -34.22 -10.82 11.36
CA SER A 10 -33.80 -9.60 12.03
C SER A 10 -32.29 -9.46 11.83
N VAL A 11 -31.94 -8.45 11.03
CA VAL A 11 -30.81 -7.52 11.20
C VAL A 11 -29.59 -8.06 11.96
N VAL A 12 -28.52 -8.30 11.21
CA VAL A 12 -27.18 -7.77 11.54
C VAL A 12 -26.59 -7.31 10.19
N ALA A 13 -26.99 -6.12 9.73
CA ALA A 13 -26.13 -5.35 8.85
C ALA A 13 -25.22 -4.59 9.81
N CYS A 14 -24.10 -5.21 10.16
CA CYS A 14 -23.04 -4.53 10.88
C CYS A 14 -22.52 -3.43 9.96
N CYS A 15 -22.44 -2.21 10.47
CA CYS A 15 -21.77 -1.11 9.79
C CYS A 15 -20.30 -1.50 9.67
N LEU A 16 -19.89 -1.94 8.47
CA LEU A 16 -18.50 -1.86 8.08
C LEU A 16 -18.30 -0.45 7.50
N PRO A 17 -17.24 0.28 7.86
CA PRO A 17 -16.83 1.43 7.07
C PRO A 17 -16.62 0.97 5.63
N ALA A 18 -16.95 1.85 4.68
CA ALA A 18 -16.81 1.54 3.26
C ALA A 18 -15.32 1.50 2.90
N GLY A 19 -14.69 0.34 3.06
CA GLY A 19 -13.41 0.04 2.41
C GLY A 19 -13.55 0.27 0.91
N VAL A 20 -12.61 1.00 0.33
CA VAL A 20 -12.43 1.01 -1.12
C VAL A 20 -11.70 -0.28 -1.43
N VAL A 21 -12.30 -1.13 -2.25
CA VAL A 21 -11.60 -2.26 -2.83
C VAL A 21 -10.81 -1.69 -4.01
N SER A 22 -9.50 -1.62 -3.89
CA SER A 22 -8.65 -1.46 -5.05
C SER A 22 -8.54 -2.80 -5.76
N ALA A 23 -8.35 -2.78 -7.07
CA ALA A 23 -8.24 -4.00 -7.87
C ALA A 23 -6.90 -4.05 -8.63
N ASP A 24 -6.04 -3.05 -8.41
CA ASP A 24 -4.77 -2.81 -9.09
C ASP A 24 -4.20 -1.53 -8.44
N ALA A 25 -3.66 -1.63 -7.22
CA ALA A 25 -2.95 -0.50 -6.62
C ALA A 25 -1.64 -0.25 -7.38
N GLY A 26 -1.00 0.90 -7.13
CA GLY A 26 0.15 1.27 -7.94
C GLY A 26 1.35 0.38 -7.64
N ASP A 27 1.78 -0.47 -8.58
CA ASP A 27 2.98 -1.33 -8.48
C ASP A 27 4.32 -0.58 -8.29
N SER A 28 4.28 0.75 -8.31
CA SER A 28 5.46 1.58 -8.11
C SER A 28 5.12 2.89 -7.39
N PHE A 29 6.12 3.45 -6.71
CA PHE A 29 5.99 4.75 -6.04
C PHE A 29 5.39 5.86 -6.92
N PHE A 30 5.72 5.87 -8.22
CA PHE A 30 5.25 6.89 -9.17
C PHE A 30 3.81 6.65 -9.65
N GLU A 31 3.33 5.42 -9.54
CA GLU A 31 2.00 5.00 -9.96
C GLU A 31 1.06 4.79 -8.77
N ALA A 32 1.54 5.05 -7.56
CA ALA A 32 0.80 4.93 -6.30
C ALA A 32 -0.67 5.38 -6.41
N GLU A 33 -1.59 4.52 -5.98
CA GLU A 33 -3.02 4.80 -6.01
C GLU A 33 -3.32 6.02 -5.14
N VAL A 34 -3.92 7.04 -5.73
CA VAL A 34 -4.26 8.28 -5.02
C VAL A 34 -5.63 8.14 -4.37
N LEU A 35 -5.63 7.97 -3.05
CA LEU A 35 -6.84 7.94 -2.24
C LEU A 35 -7.41 9.35 -2.07
N SER A 36 -8.70 9.49 -2.34
CA SER A 36 -9.43 10.76 -2.21
C SER A 36 -9.43 11.25 -0.77
N VAL A 37 -9.51 12.57 -0.59
CA VAL A 37 -9.60 13.19 0.75
C VAL A 37 -10.72 12.54 1.57
N GLY A 38 -10.38 12.08 2.78
CA GLY A 38 -11.29 11.37 3.70
C GLY A 38 -11.33 9.86 3.51
N GLN A 39 -10.67 9.30 2.49
CA GLN A 39 -10.43 7.86 2.40
C GLN A 39 -9.22 7.51 3.27
N THR A 40 -9.51 6.83 4.38
CA THR A 40 -8.53 6.44 5.40
C THR A 40 -8.22 4.94 5.39
N SER A 41 -8.89 4.16 4.54
CA SER A 41 -8.64 2.72 4.40
C SER A 41 -8.83 2.25 2.98
N VAL A 42 -8.04 1.26 2.59
CA VAL A 42 -8.13 0.53 1.32
C VAL A 42 -7.95 -0.96 1.59
N ASP A 43 -8.79 -1.77 0.96
CA ASP A 43 -8.68 -3.22 0.96
C ASP A 43 -7.99 -3.64 -0.35
N ASP A 44 -6.97 -4.47 -0.23
CA ASP A 44 -6.23 -5.01 -1.38
C ASP A 44 -5.77 -6.45 -1.12
N SER A 45 -5.08 -7.03 -2.08
CA SER A 45 -4.50 -8.36 -1.95
C SER A 45 -3.18 -8.42 -2.66
N PHE A 46 -2.20 -9.12 -2.07
CA PHE A 46 -1.08 -9.62 -2.87
C PHE A 46 -1.64 -10.67 -3.82
N GLU A 47 -1.95 -10.24 -5.04
CA GLU A 47 -2.52 -10.99 -6.11
C GLU A 47 -1.67 -12.25 -6.34
N LEU A 48 -2.35 -13.38 -6.36
CA LEU A 48 -1.88 -14.45 -7.21
C LEU A 48 -2.11 -13.99 -8.65
N PRO A 49 -1.15 -14.12 -9.57
CA PRO A 49 -1.42 -13.87 -10.99
C PRO A 49 -2.71 -14.60 -11.34
N SER A 50 -3.65 -13.86 -11.93
CA SER A 50 -5.10 -14.16 -11.94
C SER A 50 -5.54 -15.58 -12.37
N GLU A 51 -4.64 -16.44 -12.86
CA GLU A 51 -4.83 -17.88 -13.05
C GLU A 51 -3.54 -18.70 -12.78
N GLY A 52 -2.92 -18.55 -11.60
CA GLY A 52 -2.15 -19.58 -10.87
C GLY A 52 -1.31 -20.62 -11.62
N PHE A 53 -0.30 -20.21 -12.40
CA PHE A 53 0.82 -21.09 -12.76
C PHE A 53 2.12 -20.29 -12.79
N TYR A 54 3.04 -20.61 -11.88
CA TYR A 54 4.46 -20.32 -12.06
C TYR A 54 4.92 -21.21 -13.21
N PRO A 55 5.24 -20.65 -14.40
CA PRO A 55 5.64 -21.50 -15.50
C PRO A 55 6.94 -22.20 -15.10
N ASP A 56 7.02 -23.51 -15.35
CA ASP A 56 8.29 -24.23 -15.34
C ASP A 56 9.04 -23.81 -16.60
N LEU A 57 10.16 -23.09 -16.47
CA LEU A 57 10.79 -22.38 -17.58
C LEU A 57 12.06 -23.09 -18.04
N PHE A 58 12.35 -22.91 -19.32
CA PHE A 58 13.55 -23.42 -19.97
C PHE A 58 14.22 -22.28 -20.74
N LEU A 59 15.52 -22.10 -20.53
CA LEU A 59 16.32 -21.06 -21.14
C LEU A 59 17.28 -21.66 -22.15
N GLY A 60 17.46 -20.98 -23.28
CA GLY A 60 18.45 -21.32 -24.31
C GLY A 60 19.21 -20.10 -24.79
N VAL A 61 20.51 -20.24 -25.04
CA VAL A 61 21.37 -19.20 -25.63
C VAL A 61 21.87 -19.60 -27.01
N PHE A 62 21.93 -18.64 -27.93
CA PHE A 62 22.32 -18.86 -29.32
C PHE A 62 23.63 -18.15 -29.70
N ASP A 63 24.40 -18.78 -30.59
CA ASP A 63 25.54 -18.12 -31.24
C ASP A 63 25.12 -17.27 -32.46
N GLU A 64 26.06 -16.52 -33.05
CA GLU A 64 25.84 -15.68 -34.25
C GLU A 64 25.26 -16.43 -35.46
N SER A 65 25.28 -17.76 -35.46
CA SER A 65 24.71 -18.60 -36.53
C SER A 65 23.29 -19.07 -36.24
N GLY A 66 22.74 -18.71 -35.06
CA GLY A 66 21.47 -19.18 -34.54
C GLY A 66 21.56 -20.61 -33.97
N GLN A 67 22.74 -21.10 -33.63
CA GLN A 67 22.90 -22.43 -33.02
C GLN A 67 22.77 -22.33 -31.51
N LEU A 68 21.93 -23.17 -30.92
CA LEU A 68 21.82 -23.33 -29.46
C LEU A 68 23.17 -23.81 -28.88
N THR A 69 23.69 -23.09 -27.88
CA THR A 69 25.01 -23.35 -27.28
C THR A 69 24.95 -23.76 -25.82
N GLN A 70 24.01 -23.19 -25.06
CA GLN A 70 23.82 -23.44 -23.64
C GLN A 70 22.32 -23.43 -23.31
N THR A 71 21.93 -24.21 -22.31
CA THR A 71 20.56 -24.32 -21.83
C THR A 71 20.53 -24.56 -20.33
N ASP A 72 19.43 -24.18 -19.69
CA ASP A 72 19.15 -24.46 -18.28
C ASP A 72 17.64 -24.48 -18.03
N ASP A 73 17.19 -25.18 -16.99
CA ASP A 73 15.77 -25.29 -16.58
C ASP A 73 15.52 -24.95 -15.10
N ASP A 74 16.42 -25.33 -14.18
CA ASP A 74 16.16 -25.22 -12.73
C ASP A 74 17.27 -24.55 -11.89
N SER A 75 18.25 -23.90 -12.51
CA SER A 75 19.40 -23.35 -11.76
C SER A 75 19.19 -21.91 -11.24
N SER A 76 18.04 -21.28 -11.47
CA SER A 76 17.77 -19.94 -10.93
C SER A 76 17.57 -19.99 -9.43
N PHE A 77 18.34 -19.14 -8.73
CA PHE A 77 18.10 -18.89 -7.32
C PHE A 77 17.04 -17.81 -7.07
N LEU A 78 16.59 -17.10 -8.11
CA LEU A 78 15.56 -16.08 -8.01
C LEU A 78 14.14 -16.64 -8.15
N GLY A 79 13.97 -17.77 -8.84
CA GLY A 79 12.68 -18.43 -9.01
C GLY A 79 12.30 -19.38 -7.86
N ASP A 80 11.24 -20.16 -8.09
CA ASP A 80 10.63 -21.07 -7.09
C ASP A 80 11.18 -22.51 -7.15
N GLY A 81 12.30 -22.68 -7.86
CA GLY A 81 12.88 -23.98 -8.18
C GLY A 81 12.45 -24.54 -9.54
N PHE A 82 11.71 -23.77 -10.34
CA PHE A 82 11.37 -24.10 -11.75
C PHE A 82 11.79 -23.02 -12.75
N ALA A 83 12.71 -22.13 -12.36
CA ALA A 83 13.26 -21.13 -13.27
C ALA A 83 14.73 -21.38 -13.61
N PRO A 84 15.15 -21.02 -14.83
CA PRO A 84 16.51 -21.22 -15.30
C PRO A 84 17.43 -20.02 -15.07
N ALA A 85 18.74 -20.29 -15.01
CA ALA A 85 19.80 -19.29 -15.05
C ALA A 85 21.07 -19.81 -15.74
N LEU A 86 21.72 -18.95 -16.53
CA LEU A 86 23.02 -19.21 -17.15
C LEU A 86 24.00 -18.08 -16.79
N PHE A 87 25.21 -18.46 -16.38
CA PHE A 87 26.24 -17.53 -15.91
C PHE A 87 27.51 -17.63 -16.75
N GLY A 88 28.17 -16.49 -16.99
CA GLY A 88 29.42 -16.39 -17.71
C GLY A 88 29.30 -16.79 -19.18
N VAL A 89 28.13 -16.53 -19.79
CA VAL A 89 27.85 -16.82 -21.18
C VAL A 89 28.69 -15.91 -22.07
N PRO A 90 29.52 -16.43 -23.00
CA PRO A 90 30.32 -15.59 -23.88
C PRO A 90 29.42 -14.75 -24.81
N ILE A 91 29.72 -13.46 -24.93
CA ILE A 91 29.02 -12.55 -25.85
C ILE A 91 29.47 -12.83 -27.29
N ASN A 92 28.52 -12.83 -28.23
CA ASN A 92 28.82 -13.09 -29.64
C ASN A 92 29.69 -11.97 -30.25
N PRO A 93 30.51 -12.27 -31.27
CA PRO A 93 31.35 -11.26 -31.91
C PRO A 93 30.56 -10.04 -32.38
N GLY A 94 31.05 -8.84 -32.06
CA GLY A 94 30.33 -7.60 -32.32
C GLY A 94 29.40 -7.17 -31.17
N GLY A 95 29.45 -7.87 -30.05
CA GLY A 95 28.79 -7.47 -28.81
C GLY A 95 27.31 -7.86 -28.72
N GLU A 96 26.94 -8.97 -29.37
CA GLU A 96 25.55 -9.43 -29.47
C GLU A 96 25.24 -10.48 -28.39
N ILE A 97 24.05 -10.36 -27.78
CA ILE A 97 23.45 -11.39 -26.95
C ILE A 97 22.16 -11.90 -27.62
N ASP A 98 21.95 -13.21 -27.56
CA ASP A 98 20.77 -13.87 -28.14
C ASP A 98 20.37 -15.04 -27.24
N PHE A 99 19.18 -14.94 -26.64
CA PHE A 99 18.64 -15.97 -25.77
C PHE A 99 17.12 -16.03 -25.86
N SER A 100 16.56 -17.18 -25.50
CA SER A 100 15.12 -17.41 -25.51
C SER A 100 14.67 -18.13 -24.25
N VAL A 101 13.45 -17.79 -23.80
CA VAL A 101 12.73 -18.41 -22.70
C VAL A 101 11.52 -19.16 -23.25
N THR A 102 11.30 -20.37 -22.79
CA THR A 102 10.13 -21.20 -23.14
C THR A 102 9.68 -22.02 -21.94
N GLY A 103 8.63 -22.82 -22.08
CA GLY A 103 8.16 -23.70 -21.02
C GLY A 103 8.84 -25.07 -21.03
N ALA A 104 9.10 -25.63 -19.86
CA ALA A 104 9.54 -27.00 -19.72
C ALA A 104 8.35 -28.00 -19.84
N PRO A 105 8.55 -29.16 -20.48
CA PRO A 105 9.74 -29.53 -21.25
C PRO A 105 9.67 -29.01 -22.71
N ASP A 106 10.60 -28.14 -23.12
CA ASP A 106 10.84 -27.80 -24.53
C ASP A 106 12.33 -27.54 -24.79
N GLU A 107 13.13 -28.61 -24.69
CA GLU A 107 14.58 -28.57 -24.93
C GLU A 107 14.95 -28.15 -26.37
N SER A 108 13.98 -28.16 -27.29
CA SER A 108 14.15 -27.74 -28.68
C SER A 108 13.92 -26.25 -28.91
N LEU A 109 13.31 -25.53 -27.94
CA LEU A 109 12.84 -24.15 -28.10
C LEU A 109 12.02 -23.98 -29.38
N GLU A 110 11.07 -24.90 -29.62
CA GLU A 110 10.17 -24.88 -30.79
C GLU A 110 8.70 -24.58 -30.41
N GLY A 111 8.42 -24.27 -29.14
CA GLY A 111 7.08 -24.07 -28.59
C GLY A 111 6.38 -25.39 -28.23
N ALA A 112 7.12 -26.41 -27.81
CA ALA A 112 6.59 -27.75 -27.52
C ALA A 112 6.14 -27.95 -26.06
N HIS A 113 5.58 -26.92 -25.43
CA HIS A 113 5.15 -26.92 -24.02
C HIS A 113 3.70 -26.48 -23.85
N SER A 114 3.18 -26.64 -22.63
CA SER A 114 1.88 -26.13 -22.18
C SER A 114 2.01 -25.18 -20.98
N GLN A 115 3.22 -24.75 -20.66
CA GLN A 115 3.45 -23.76 -19.61
C GLN A 115 2.97 -22.40 -20.08
N PHE A 116 2.44 -21.63 -19.15
CA PHE A 116 2.08 -20.23 -19.35
C PHE A 116 2.17 -19.50 -18.00
N GLY A 117 2.38 -18.19 -18.04
CA GLY A 117 2.44 -17.36 -16.84
C GLY A 117 3.53 -16.29 -16.92
N ASP A 118 3.49 -15.39 -15.94
CA ASP A 118 4.42 -14.29 -15.82
C ASP A 118 5.81 -14.73 -15.39
N TYR A 119 6.82 -14.01 -15.88
CA TYR A 119 8.20 -14.14 -15.45
C TYR A 119 8.98 -12.84 -15.72
N ARG A 120 10.12 -12.69 -15.04
CA ARG A 120 11.10 -11.63 -15.31
C ARG A 120 12.41 -12.25 -15.70
N THR A 121 13.05 -11.68 -16.70
CA THR A 121 14.44 -11.99 -17.03
C THR A 121 15.33 -10.84 -16.61
N GLU A 122 16.40 -11.15 -15.90
CA GLU A 122 17.47 -10.23 -15.50
C GLU A 122 18.74 -10.59 -16.27
N VAL A 123 19.36 -9.61 -16.91
CA VAL A 123 20.57 -9.80 -17.72
C VAL A 123 21.66 -8.85 -17.25
N ALA A 124 22.78 -9.38 -16.78
CA ALA A 124 23.95 -8.60 -16.36
C ALA A 124 25.10 -8.79 -17.34
N ILE A 125 25.67 -7.69 -17.85
CA ILE A 125 26.75 -7.67 -18.82
C ILE A 125 28.08 -7.35 -18.14
N TYR A 126 29.13 -8.07 -18.50
CA TYR A 126 30.48 -7.88 -17.98
C TYR A 126 31.51 -7.79 -19.11
N ASP A 127 32.57 -7.03 -18.89
CA ASP A 127 33.69 -6.94 -19.82
C ASP A 127 34.60 -8.18 -19.75
N SER A 128 35.65 -8.19 -20.58
CA SER A 128 36.62 -9.29 -20.63
C SER A 128 37.46 -9.48 -19.35
N GLU A 129 37.48 -8.48 -18.46
CA GLU A 129 38.14 -8.52 -17.16
C GLU A 129 37.17 -8.94 -16.03
N GLY A 130 35.87 -9.05 -16.33
CA GLY A 130 34.81 -9.41 -15.39
C GLY A 130 34.22 -8.20 -14.66
N GLU A 131 34.47 -6.97 -15.14
CA GLU A 131 33.88 -5.76 -14.58
C GLU A 131 32.47 -5.54 -15.15
N PHE A 132 31.53 -5.16 -14.28
CA PHE A 132 30.15 -4.88 -14.65
C PHE A 132 30.06 -3.72 -15.65
N LEU A 133 29.30 -3.91 -16.72
CA LEU A 133 29.06 -2.92 -17.78
C LEU A 133 27.63 -2.41 -17.81
N ASP A 134 26.65 -3.32 -17.80
CA ASP A 134 25.25 -2.98 -18.03
C ASP A 134 24.29 -4.01 -17.41
N PHE A 135 23.02 -3.63 -17.26
CA PHE A 135 21.97 -4.49 -16.73
C PHE A 135 20.61 -4.22 -17.40
N PHE A 136 19.88 -5.30 -17.71
CA PHE A 136 18.55 -5.26 -18.33
C PHE A 136 17.56 -6.11 -17.56
N GLU A 137 16.30 -5.67 -17.59
CA GLU A 137 15.17 -6.42 -17.09
C GLU A 137 14.09 -6.50 -18.17
N TYR A 138 13.49 -7.68 -18.30
CA TYR A 138 12.38 -7.91 -19.20
C TYR A 138 11.26 -8.62 -18.46
N ASP A 139 10.12 -7.96 -18.32
CA ASP A 139 8.88 -8.61 -17.92
C ASP A 139 8.27 -9.33 -19.12
N GLY A 140 7.94 -10.61 -18.93
CA GLY A 140 7.40 -11.50 -19.95
C GLY A 140 6.18 -12.25 -19.43
N TYR A 141 5.26 -12.56 -20.35
CA TYR A 141 4.19 -13.51 -20.12
C TYR A 141 4.36 -14.65 -21.11
N LEU A 142 4.72 -15.83 -20.62
CA LEU A 142 4.84 -17.01 -21.46
C LEU A 142 3.45 -17.46 -21.87
N GLU A 143 3.18 -17.55 -23.16
CA GLU A 143 1.96 -18.19 -23.69
C GLU A 143 2.22 -19.66 -24.04
N GLU A 144 1.19 -20.51 -23.95
CA GLU A 144 1.29 -21.92 -24.33
C GLU A 144 1.81 -22.11 -25.77
N GLY A 145 2.91 -22.85 -25.88
CA GLY A 145 3.54 -23.19 -27.15
C GLY A 145 4.21 -22.03 -27.89
N LEU A 146 4.52 -20.94 -27.18
CA LEU A 146 5.35 -19.84 -27.68
C LEU A 146 6.74 -19.84 -27.06
N VAL A 147 7.68 -19.23 -27.77
CA VAL A 147 9.06 -19.04 -27.31
C VAL A 147 9.33 -17.55 -27.36
N ASP A 148 9.64 -16.97 -26.21
CA ASP A 148 10.01 -15.57 -26.11
C ASP A 148 11.50 -15.46 -26.39
N SER A 149 11.89 -14.55 -27.30
CA SER A 149 13.27 -14.42 -27.77
C SER A 149 13.73 -12.99 -27.61
N TYR A 150 14.93 -12.83 -27.05
CA TYR A 150 15.53 -11.57 -26.67
C TYR A 150 16.86 -11.40 -27.40
N PHE A 151 17.05 -10.20 -27.94
CA PHE A 151 18.21 -9.86 -28.74
C PHE A 151 18.63 -8.43 -28.44
N GLU A 152 19.87 -8.24 -28.05
CA GLU A 152 20.49 -6.92 -27.88
C GLU A 152 21.92 -6.93 -28.39
N SER A 153 22.43 -5.74 -28.73
CA SER A 153 23.81 -5.60 -29.21
C SER A 153 24.42 -4.25 -28.88
N ASP A 154 25.64 -4.26 -28.35
CA ASP A 154 26.51 -3.08 -28.23
C ASP A 154 27.97 -3.48 -28.50
N GLU A 155 28.64 -2.80 -29.44
CA GLU A 155 30.06 -3.05 -29.76
C GLU A 155 30.99 -2.98 -28.53
N GLY A 156 30.60 -2.25 -27.48
CA GLY A 156 31.32 -2.15 -26.21
C GLY A 156 31.34 -3.45 -25.38
N TRP A 157 30.45 -4.39 -25.68
CA TRP A 157 30.37 -5.68 -24.98
C TRP A 157 31.23 -6.77 -25.63
N ASP A 158 31.82 -6.51 -26.80
CA ASP A 158 32.60 -7.49 -27.57
C ASP A 158 33.74 -8.09 -26.73
N GLY A 159 33.79 -9.43 -26.68
CA GLY A 159 34.76 -10.18 -25.89
C GLY A 159 34.46 -10.28 -24.39
N GLY A 160 33.32 -9.74 -23.94
CA GLY A 160 32.79 -9.90 -22.59
C GLY A 160 31.97 -11.17 -22.36
N THR A 161 31.27 -11.21 -21.24
CA THR A 161 30.32 -12.27 -20.86
C THR A 161 29.05 -11.68 -20.30
N TYR A 162 27.96 -12.44 -20.31
CA TYR A 162 26.73 -12.06 -19.61
C TYR A 162 26.20 -13.19 -18.74
N ASP A 163 25.50 -12.79 -17.69
CA ASP A 163 24.66 -13.64 -16.88
C ASP A 163 23.21 -13.36 -17.25
N VAL A 164 22.40 -14.41 -17.38
CA VAL A 164 20.96 -14.31 -17.60
C VAL A 164 20.26 -15.18 -16.58
N MET A 165 19.32 -14.59 -15.87
CA MET A 165 18.58 -15.23 -14.80
C MET A 165 17.11 -14.99 -15.01
N VAL A 166 16.30 -16.02 -14.78
CA VAL A 166 14.85 -15.91 -14.89
C VAL A 166 14.24 -16.07 -13.51
N ASN A 167 13.27 -15.22 -13.19
CA ASN A 167 12.41 -15.34 -12.03
C ASN A 167 10.99 -15.65 -12.52
N ASN A 168 10.54 -16.88 -12.28
CA ASN A 168 9.18 -17.33 -12.57
C ASN A 168 8.28 -17.27 -11.32
N ALA A 169 8.81 -16.89 -10.16
CA ALA A 169 8.14 -16.92 -8.87
C ALA A 169 7.48 -15.58 -8.56
N PHE A 170 6.79 -15.00 -9.54
CA PHE A 170 6.07 -13.74 -9.38
C PHE A 170 4.95 -13.86 -8.34
N PRO A 171 5.10 -13.20 -7.20
CA PRO A 171 4.16 -12.13 -7.01
C PRO A 171 4.96 -10.84 -6.88
N ASN A 172 5.07 -10.10 -7.98
CA ASN A 172 5.61 -8.74 -7.96
C ASN A 172 4.68 -7.73 -7.24
N ASP A 173 3.75 -8.22 -6.44
CA ASP A 173 2.66 -7.39 -5.99
C ASP A 173 3.10 -6.53 -4.80
N VAL A 174 3.54 -5.32 -5.16
CA VAL A 174 3.92 -4.27 -4.24
C VAL A 174 3.00 -3.09 -4.44
N ASP A 175 2.10 -2.90 -3.49
CA ASP A 175 1.07 -1.89 -3.62
C ASP A 175 1.54 -0.56 -3.02
N PHE A 176 1.59 0.49 -3.84
CA PHE A 176 1.79 1.84 -3.35
C PHE A 176 0.47 2.62 -3.26
N PHE A 177 0.25 3.25 -2.11
CA PHE A 177 -0.90 4.10 -1.83
C PHE A 177 -0.47 5.51 -1.43
N ARG A 178 -1.17 6.52 -1.95
CA ARG A 178 -0.96 7.93 -1.67
C ARG A 178 -2.21 8.54 -1.04
N PHE A 179 -2.12 8.86 0.24
CA PHE A 179 -3.14 9.62 0.97
C PHE A 179 -2.88 11.11 0.81
N VAL A 180 -3.90 11.87 0.39
CA VAL A 180 -3.77 13.31 0.11
C VAL A 180 -4.76 14.16 0.91
N GLY A 181 -4.43 15.45 1.06
CA GLY A 181 -5.30 16.42 1.72
C GLY A 181 -5.33 16.30 3.24
N LEU A 182 -4.30 15.68 3.82
CA LEU A 182 -4.13 15.57 5.27
C LEU A 182 -3.66 16.90 5.86
N THR A 183 -3.97 17.14 7.14
CA THR A 183 -3.53 18.37 7.82
C THR A 183 -2.05 18.29 8.17
N PRO A 184 -1.17 19.18 7.67
CA PRO A 184 0.24 19.17 8.04
C PRO A 184 0.46 19.28 9.54
N GLY A 185 1.41 18.52 10.06
CA GLY A 185 1.72 18.51 11.49
C GLY A 185 0.81 17.63 12.35
N GLN A 186 -0.25 17.04 11.78
CA GLN A 186 -1.10 16.08 12.48
C GLN A 186 -0.35 14.75 12.68
N SER A 187 -0.50 14.12 13.84
CA SER A 187 0.03 12.77 14.04
C SER A 187 -0.77 11.76 13.22
N PHE A 188 -0.11 10.75 12.67
CA PHE A 188 -0.78 9.62 12.02
C PHE A 188 -0.23 8.29 12.52
N THR A 189 -1.02 7.25 12.35
CA THR A 189 -0.59 5.86 12.37
C THR A 189 -1.19 5.15 11.18
N VAL A 190 -0.39 4.31 10.54
CA VAL A 190 -0.82 3.45 9.45
C VAL A 190 -0.53 2.02 9.86
N ASN A 191 -1.46 1.12 9.62
CA ASN A 191 -1.25 -0.30 9.83
C ASN A 191 -1.86 -1.12 8.70
N THR A 192 -1.24 -2.26 8.40
CA THR A 192 -1.93 -3.34 7.72
C THR A 192 -2.76 -4.11 8.75
N GLU A 193 -3.88 -4.68 8.33
CA GLU A 193 -4.74 -5.52 9.15
C GLU A 193 -5.45 -6.59 8.31
N PRO A 194 -6.05 -7.63 8.92
CA PRO A 194 -6.80 -8.63 8.16
C PRO A 194 -7.94 -7.99 7.38
N SER A 195 -7.99 -8.26 6.08
CA SER A 195 -9.06 -7.77 5.24
C SER A 195 -10.43 -8.28 5.73
N PRO A 196 -11.49 -7.45 5.72
CA PRO A 196 -12.86 -7.92 5.95
C PRO A 196 -13.31 -8.98 4.93
N LEU A 197 -12.65 -9.04 3.77
CA LEU A 197 -12.92 -9.98 2.69
C LEU A 197 -12.32 -11.38 3.00
N ASP A 198 -11.10 -11.43 3.55
CA ASP A 198 -10.48 -12.63 4.12
C ASP A 198 -9.94 -12.40 5.55
N PRO A 199 -10.82 -12.50 6.57
CA PRO A 199 -10.45 -12.26 7.96
C PRO A 199 -9.53 -13.36 8.55
N PHE A 200 -9.19 -14.38 7.77
CA PHE A 200 -8.24 -15.43 8.14
C PHE A 200 -6.93 -15.36 7.36
N SER A 201 -6.73 -14.31 6.56
CA SER A 201 -5.48 -14.04 5.87
C SER A 201 -4.33 -14.10 6.87
N SER A 202 -3.31 -14.88 6.51
CA SER A 202 -2.08 -15.05 7.28
C SER A 202 -0.90 -14.39 6.60
N VAL A 203 -1.17 -13.40 5.74
CA VAL A 203 -0.16 -12.66 5.00
C VAL A 203 0.80 -11.97 5.98
N ASP A 204 2.11 -12.09 5.70
CA ASP A 204 3.16 -11.39 6.44
C ASP A 204 3.54 -10.11 5.69
N THR A 205 3.04 -8.98 6.15
CA THR A 205 3.18 -7.70 5.42
C THR A 205 4.44 -6.96 5.86
N TYR A 206 5.18 -6.42 4.90
CA TYR A 206 6.21 -5.41 5.07
C TYR A 206 5.69 -4.04 4.61
N LEU A 207 5.76 -3.05 5.49
CA LEU A 207 5.20 -1.71 5.27
C LEU A 207 6.31 -0.67 5.21
N GLY A 208 6.30 0.16 4.18
CA GLY A 208 7.26 1.26 3.97
C GLY A 208 6.56 2.60 3.89
N TRP A 209 7.20 3.65 4.43
CA TRP A 209 6.80 5.05 4.28
C TRP A 209 7.84 5.78 3.46
N PHE A 210 7.42 6.48 2.41
CA PHE A 210 8.30 7.16 1.45
C PHE A 210 8.10 8.67 1.43
N ASP A 211 9.19 9.40 1.14
CA ASP A 211 9.15 10.84 0.92
C ASP A 211 8.66 11.20 -0.50
N GLU A 212 8.57 12.51 -0.80
CA GLU A 212 8.07 13.00 -2.10
C GLU A 212 8.95 12.59 -3.30
N THR A 213 10.17 12.11 -3.05
CA THR A 213 11.12 11.67 -4.07
C THR A 213 11.17 10.15 -4.26
N GLY A 214 10.43 9.40 -3.42
CA GLY A 214 10.49 7.94 -3.38
C GLY A 214 11.60 7.40 -2.49
N SER A 215 12.24 8.23 -1.66
CA SER A 215 13.20 7.74 -0.67
C SER A 215 12.46 7.20 0.54
N GLU A 216 12.85 6.00 0.99
CA GLU A 216 12.34 5.41 2.22
C GLU A 216 12.64 6.29 3.44
N ILE A 217 11.61 6.55 4.26
CA ILE A 217 11.68 7.27 5.53
C ILE A 217 11.73 6.27 6.70
N ALA A 218 10.88 5.25 6.65
CA ALA A 218 10.75 4.24 7.69
C ALA A 218 10.09 2.97 7.15
N THR A 219 10.42 1.83 7.73
CA THR A 219 9.80 0.53 7.45
C THR A 219 9.45 -0.20 8.72
N ASN A 220 8.51 -1.15 8.61
CA ASN A 220 8.17 -2.08 9.65
C ASN A 220 7.70 -3.40 9.04
N ASP A 221 8.05 -4.52 9.66
CA ASP A 221 7.64 -5.89 9.29
C ASP A 221 6.66 -6.51 10.31
N ASP A 222 6.67 -6.07 11.58
CA ASP A 222 5.73 -6.56 12.57
C ASP A 222 5.25 -5.49 13.57
N ILE A 223 3.98 -5.58 13.97
CA ILE A 223 3.43 -4.80 15.09
C ILE A 223 4.02 -5.28 16.42
N SER A 224 4.53 -6.50 16.45
CA SER A 224 5.20 -7.07 17.60
C SER A 224 6.01 -8.30 17.20
N SER A 225 7.04 -8.61 17.97
CA SER A 225 7.86 -9.83 17.84
C SER A 225 7.13 -11.17 18.09
N SER A 226 5.80 -11.20 18.01
CA SER A 226 4.95 -12.39 18.15
C SER A 226 4.73 -13.01 16.79
N PRO A 227 5.01 -14.32 16.58
CA PRO A 227 4.81 -15.01 15.30
C PRO A 227 3.32 -15.21 14.93
N LEU A 228 2.41 -14.56 15.65
CA LEU A 228 0.97 -14.53 15.38
C LEU A 228 0.49 -13.14 14.91
N ASN A 229 1.37 -12.14 14.90
CA ASN A 229 1.07 -10.76 14.53
C ASN A 229 1.98 -10.38 13.35
N LEU A 230 1.59 -10.82 12.15
CA LEU A 230 2.35 -10.65 10.90
C LEU A 230 2.00 -9.34 10.15
N TYR A 231 1.26 -8.46 10.82
CA TYR A 231 0.83 -7.18 10.27
C TYR A 231 1.77 -6.07 10.74
N SER A 232 1.94 -5.07 9.89
CA SER A 232 2.89 -3.99 10.05
C SER A 232 2.24 -2.69 10.46
N ARG A 233 3.00 -1.84 11.17
CA ARG A 233 2.53 -0.51 11.62
C ARG A 233 3.62 0.53 11.62
N LEU A 234 3.32 1.70 11.09
CA LEU A 234 4.16 2.89 11.17
C LEU A 234 3.38 4.04 11.79
N SER A 235 4.10 4.95 12.47
CA SER A 235 3.51 6.17 13.03
C SER A 235 4.43 7.35 12.76
N GLY A 236 3.84 8.53 12.58
CA GLY A 236 4.59 9.72 12.24
C GLY A 236 3.78 11.00 12.32
N VAL A 237 4.23 12.00 11.59
CA VAL A 237 3.57 13.31 11.48
C VAL A 237 3.41 13.63 10.00
N VAL A 238 2.23 14.11 9.62
CA VAL A 238 1.90 14.50 8.25
C VAL A 238 2.87 15.60 7.78
N PRO A 239 3.59 15.41 6.65
CA PRO A 239 4.51 16.42 6.11
C PRO A 239 3.80 17.71 5.66
N GLU A 240 4.59 18.76 5.40
CA GLU A 240 4.10 20.09 4.98
C GLU A 240 3.29 20.07 3.67
N ASN A 241 3.49 19.07 2.82
CA ASN A 241 2.73 18.90 1.58
C ASN A 241 1.33 18.27 1.81
N GLY A 242 1.03 17.76 3.01
CA GLY A 242 -0.24 17.12 3.33
C GLY A 242 -0.44 15.77 2.65
N GLU A 243 0.65 15.10 2.25
CA GLU A 243 0.63 13.79 1.58
C GLU A 243 1.43 12.75 2.36
N LEU A 244 0.94 11.52 2.36
CA LEU A 244 1.65 10.33 2.85
C LEU A 244 1.63 9.27 1.75
N VAL A 245 2.79 8.66 1.48
CA VAL A 245 2.92 7.56 0.51
C VAL A 245 3.43 6.33 1.24
N PHE A 246 2.69 5.23 1.13
CA PHE A 246 3.06 3.95 1.72
C PHE A 246 3.19 2.89 0.64
N GLY A 247 4.20 2.06 0.77
CA GLY A 247 4.33 0.80 0.01
C GLY A 247 3.98 -0.35 0.94
N VAL A 248 3.20 -1.30 0.44
CA VAL A 248 2.84 -2.54 1.13
C VAL A 248 3.36 -3.70 0.29
N SER A 249 4.16 -4.56 0.91
CA SER A 249 4.77 -5.72 0.25
C SER A 249 4.74 -6.93 1.18
N GLY A 250 5.16 -8.10 0.73
CA GLY A 250 5.38 -9.27 1.58
C GLY A 250 6.69 -9.23 2.36
N TYR A 251 6.74 -9.97 3.47
CA TYR A 251 7.96 -10.18 4.24
C TYR A 251 9.08 -10.75 3.37
N GLY A 252 10.25 -10.09 3.44
CA GLY A 252 11.44 -10.44 2.67
C GLY A 252 11.73 -9.49 1.51
N ASP A 253 10.72 -8.74 1.04
CA ASP A 253 10.90 -7.69 0.03
C ASP A 253 11.32 -6.37 0.70
N TYR A 254 12.61 -6.23 1.01
CA TYR A 254 13.14 -5.01 1.61
C TYR A 254 13.32 -3.85 0.62
N ALA A 255 13.18 -4.12 -0.68
CA ALA A 255 13.41 -3.14 -1.74
C ALA A 255 12.09 -2.54 -2.25
N PHE A 256 10.94 -3.13 -1.90
CA PHE A 256 9.63 -2.80 -2.47
C PHE A 256 9.64 -2.95 -3.99
N ASP A 257 10.26 -4.03 -4.48
CA ASP A 257 10.31 -4.41 -5.89
C ASP A 257 9.43 -5.63 -6.21
N GLY A 258 8.64 -6.08 -5.22
CA GLY A 258 7.74 -7.22 -5.34
C GLY A 258 8.44 -8.56 -5.11
N TYR A 259 9.69 -8.59 -4.59
CA TYR A 259 10.40 -9.85 -4.38
C TYR A 259 10.01 -10.54 -3.06
N HIS A 260 8.81 -11.13 -2.99
CA HIS A 260 8.34 -11.91 -1.84
C HIS A 260 7.50 -13.15 -2.21
N GLY A 261 7.31 -14.05 -1.26
CA GLY A 261 6.47 -15.25 -1.42
C GLY A 261 5.10 -15.16 -0.75
N GLU A 262 4.77 -14.00 -0.17
CA GLU A 262 3.53 -13.78 0.57
C GLU A 262 2.33 -13.63 -0.35
N GLN A 263 1.18 -14.13 0.09
CA GLN A 263 -0.07 -14.13 -0.66
C GLN A 263 -1.23 -13.94 0.31
N GLY A 264 -2.24 -13.18 -0.11
CA GLY A 264 -3.47 -13.00 0.65
C GLY A 264 -3.95 -11.56 0.68
N GLU A 265 -5.14 -11.38 1.22
CA GLU A 265 -5.78 -10.07 1.33
C GLU A 265 -5.33 -9.34 2.59
N TYR A 266 -5.24 -8.02 2.51
CA TYR A 266 -4.96 -7.13 3.64
C TYR A 266 -5.78 -5.84 3.50
N SER A 267 -5.91 -5.10 4.59
CA SER A 267 -6.38 -3.72 4.56
C SER A 267 -5.25 -2.80 5.01
N LEU A 268 -5.00 -1.73 4.28
CA LEU A 268 -4.14 -0.63 4.73
C LEU A 268 -5.03 0.45 5.35
N VAL A 269 -4.85 0.71 6.65
CA VAL A 269 -5.65 1.67 7.41
C VAL A 269 -4.77 2.79 7.94
N LEU A 270 -5.04 4.00 7.49
CA LEU A 270 -4.49 5.26 7.99
C LEU A 270 -5.41 5.84 9.06
N SER A 271 -5.00 5.75 10.30
CA SER A 271 -5.62 6.47 11.42
C SER A 271 -4.93 7.82 11.61
N VAL A 272 -5.69 8.91 11.50
CA VAL A 272 -5.18 10.22 11.88
C VAL A 272 -5.41 10.43 13.38
N GLY A 273 -4.42 10.95 14.10
CA GLY A 273 -4.49 11.02 15.55
C GLY A 273 -5.73 11.77 16.01
N GLY A 274 -6.54 11.12 16.84
CA GLY A 274 -7.78 11.68 17.37
C GLY A 274 -9.03 11.42 16.54
N ASP A 275 -8.92 10.93 15.30
CA ASP A 275 -10.05 10.49 14.47
C ASP A 275 -10.38 9.04 14.88
N TYR A 276 -11.37 8.88 15.75
CA TYR A 276 -11.74 7.63 16.39
C TYR A 276 -13.02 7.01 15.82
N ASP A 277 -13.77 7.74 14.99
CA ASP A 277 -14.84 7.17 14.18
C ASP A 277 -14.50 6.99 12.69
N PHE A 278 -13.26 7.34 12.31
CA PHE A 278 -12.64 7.15 10.99
C PHE A 278 -13.36 7.90 9.88
N ASP A 279 -13.98 9.03 10.19
CA ASP A 279 -14.67 9.86 9.20
C ASP A 279 -13.76 10.87 8.50
N GLY A 280 -12.47 10.90 8.87
CA GLY A 280 -11.43 11.71 8.25
C GLY A 280 -11.30 13.10 8.87
N ASP A 281 -12.04 13.42 9.93
CA ASP A 281 -11.82 14.61 10.74
C ASP A 281 -11.68 14.32 12.25
N VAL A 282 -11.36 15.36 13.03
CA VAL A 282 -11.19 15.24 14.49
C VAL A 282 -12.15 16.23 15.15
N ASP A 283 -13.33 15.75 15.51
CA ASP A 283 -14.45 16.51 16.03
C ASP A 283 -15.03 15.94 17.36
N ALA A 284 -16.28 16.28 17.70
CA ALA A 284 -16.91 15.86 18.95
C ALA A 284 -17.50 14.43 18.90
N GLN A 285 -17.65 13.86 17.71
CA GLN A 285 -18.10 12.50 17.45
C GLN A 285 -16.99 11.51 17.81
N ASP A 286 -15.73 11.81 17.50
CA ASP A 286 -14.56 11.04 17.97
C ASP A 286 -14.48 10.93 19.49
N TYR A 287 -14.74 12.04 20.19
CA TYR A 287 -14.79 12.02 21.63
C TYR A 287 -15.87 11.05 22.14
N SER A 288 -16.99 10.94 21.43
CA SER A 288 -18.04 9.98 21.77
C SER A 288 -17.59 8.55 21.49
N ALA A 289 -16.90 8.30 20.37
CA ALA A 289 -16.30 7.00 20.05
C ALA A 289 -15.28 6.56 21.11
N TRP A 290 -14.33 7.43 21.49
CA TRP A 290 -13.38 7.17 22.58
C TRP A 290 -14.07 6.87 23.90
N ARG A 291 -15.06 7.67 24.28
CA ARG A 291 -15.78 7.48 25.55
C ARG A 291 -16.47 6.13 25.59
N ASP A 292 -17.05 5.71 24.47
CA ASP A 292 -17.77 4.44 24.37
C ASP A 292 -16.80 3.24 24.35
N ALA A 293 -15.55 3.46 23.90
CA ALA A 293 -14.46 2.47 23.92
C ALA A 293 -13.61 2.45 25.21
N TYR A 294 -13.77 3.43 26.11
CA TYR A 294 -12.93 3.58 27.30
C TYR A 294 -12.84 2.30 28.16
N GLY A 295 -11.61 1.87 28.43
CA GLY A 295 -11.27 0.67 29.19
C GLY A 295 -11.24 -0.61 28.38
N GLN A 296 -11.44 -0.56 27.05
CA GLN A 296 -11.18 -1.69 26.18
C GLN A 296 -9.68 -2.01 26.13
N THR A 297 -9.36 -3.29 25.93
CA THR A 297 -7.99 -3.79 25.81
C THR A 297 -7.92 -4.78 24.66
N GLY A 298 -6.89 -4.72 23.84
CA GLY A 298 -6.79 -5.51 22.62
C GLY A 298 -5.77 -4.94 21.64
N GLN A 299 -5.68 -5.54 20.46
CA GLN A 299 -4.96 -4.97 19.33
C GLN A 299 -5.96 -4.25 18.43
N PHE A 300 -5.50 -3.25 17.67
CA PHE A 300 -6.30 -2.52 16.66
C PHE A 300 -7.59 -1.93 17.23
N LEU A 301 -7.53 -1.39 18.45
CA LEU A 301 -8.69 -0.70 19.02
C LEU A 301 -8.80 0.68 18.38
N ALA A 302 -9.94 0.98 17.78
CA ALA A 302 -10.19 2.23 17.08
C ALA A 302 -9.84 3.50 17.88
N ALA A 303 -10.10 3.47 19.19
CA ALA A 303 -9.86 4.60 20.09
C ALA A 303 -8.54 4.54 20.89
N ASP A 304 -7.66 3.58 20.59
CA ASP A 304 -6.32 3.46 21.20
C ASP A 304 -5.33 4.32 20.41
N GLY A 305 -5.48 5.63 20.54
CA GLY A 305 -4.70 6.61 19.77
C GLY A 305 -3.22 6.68 20.12
N ASN A 306 -2.79 6.12 21.26
CA ASN A 306 -1.37 5.97 21.59
C ASN A 306 -0.82 4.56 21.27
N PHE A 307 -1.71 3.63 20.89
CA PHE A 307 -1.42 2.26 20.48
C PHE A 307 -0.71 1.41 21.54
N ASP A 308 -1.02 1.63 22.82
CA ASP A 308 -0.46 0.86 23.93
C ASP A 308 -1.29 -0.40 24.28
N GLY A 309 -2.36 -0.65 23.52
CA GLY A 309 -3.27 -1.79 23.65
C GLY A 309 -4.38 -1.57 24.66
N VAL A 310 -4.55 -0.35 25.18
CA VAL A 310 -5.56 0.04 26.17
C VAL A 310 -6.16 1.39 25.83
N VAL A 311 -7.49 1.45 25.69
CA VAL A 311 -8.18 2.75 25.53
C VAL A 311 -8.34 3.40 26.91
N ASP A 312 -7.56 4.44 27.20
CA ASP A 312 -7.59 5.17 28.46
C ASP A 312 -7.49 6.71 28.33
N ALA A 313 -7.06 7.37 29.40
CA ALA A 313 -6.95 8.83 29.46
C ALA A 313 -5.79 9.38 28.62
N ALA A 314 -4.80 8.56 28.26
CA ALA A 314 -3.73 8.93 27.34
C ALA A 314 -4.29 9.15 25.93
N ASP A 315 -5.20 8.30 25.45
CA ASP A 315 -5.84 8.45 24.14
C ASP A 315 -6.68 9.73 24.06
N TYR A 316 -7.40 10.06 25.13
CA TYR A 316 -8.07 11.35 25.21
C TYR A 316 -7.14 12.54 24.95
N THR A 317 -5.87 12.45 25.38
CA THR A 317 -4.91 13.52 25.09
C THR A 317 -4.52 13.57 23.62
N VAL A 318 -4.48 12.43 22.92
CA VAL A 318 -4.30 12.38 21.46
C VAL A 318 -5.46 13.06 20.74
N TRP A 319 -6.71 12.72 21.07
CA TRP A 319 -7.88 13.42 20.53
C TRP A 319 -7.82 14.92 20.81
N ARG A 320 -7.60 15.30 22.07
CA ARG A 320 -7.58 16.72 22.47
C ARG A 320 -6.52 17.53 21.72
N ASP A 321 -5.35 16.94 21.52
CA ASP A 321 -4.22 17.64 20.90
C ASP A 321 -4.39 17.78 19.38
N ASN A 322 -5.20 16.90 18.76
CA ASN A 322 -5.56 16.95 17.34
C ASN A 322 -6.94 17.57 17.06
N TYR A 323 -7.74 17.85 18.10
CA TYR A 323 -9.05 18.46 17.98
C TYR A 323 -8.94 19.86 17.36
N ASN A 324 -9.18 19.91 16.06
CA ASN A 324 -9.18 21.13 15.27
C ASN A 324 -10.54 21.81 15.27
N GLY A 325 -11.30 21.61 16.37
CA GLY A 325 -12.68 22.01 16.55
C GLY A 325 -12.95 23.28 15.80
N ALA A 326 -13.73 23.13 14.71
CA ALA A 326 -13.97 24.17 13.72
C ALA A 326 -13.95 25.49 14.45
N ALA A 327 -12.97 26.34 14.15
CA ALA A 327 -12.89 27.67 14.74
C ALA A 327 -14.28 28.24 14.56
N VAL A 328 -15.06 28.23 15.64
CA VAL A 328 -16.38 28.82 15.66
C VAL A 328 -16.00 30.25 15.41
N ASP A 329 -16.14 30.69 14.16
CA ASP A 329 -16.10 32.08 13.80
C ASP A 329 -16.94 32.71 14.88
N ALA A 330 -16.29 33.54 15.69
CA ALA A 330 -16.91 34.16 16.83
C ALA A 330 -17.90 35.15 16.23
N GLY A 331 -18.98 34.62 15.68
CA GLY A 331 -20.00 35.32 14.93
C GLY A 331 -20.46 36.37 15.90
N ALA A 332 -20.11 37.61 15.57
CA ALA A 332 -20.12 38.73 16.49
C ALA A 332 -21.38 38.63 17.33
N VAL A 333 -21.23 38.28 18.62
CA VAL A 333 -22.35 38.18 19.54
C VAL A 333 -23.03 39.54 19.46
N PRO A 334 -24.27 39.66 18.94
CA PRO A 334 -24.90 40.95 18.82
C PRO A 334 -24.95 41.55 20.21
N GLU A 335 -24.23 42.66 20.42
CA GLU A 335 -24.16 43.28 21.74
C GLU A 335 -25.60 43.47 22.23
N PRO A 336 -25.98 42.96 23.41
CA PRO A 336 -27.30 43.20 23.95
C PRO A 336 -27.47 44.71 24.01
N GLY A 337 -28.50 45.23 23.34
CA GLY A 337 -28.69 46.65 23.02
C GLY A 337 -28.50 47.59 24.20
N SER A 338 -27.25 47.91 24.51
CA SER A 338 -26.86 48.79 25.61
C SER A 338 -27.34 50.21 25.35
N ALA A 339 -27.50 50.57 24.07
CA ALA A 339 -28.15 51.78 23.62
C ALA A 339 -29.65 51.85 24.00
N PHE A 340 -30.36 50.71 24.08
CA PHE A 340 -31.78 50.69 24.44
C PHE A 340 -32.02 50.99 25.93
N LEU A 341 -31.12 50.54 26.82
CA LEU A 341 -31.21 50.85 28.26
C LEU A 341 -30.94 52.33 28.58
N VAL A 342 -30.06 52.99 27.81
CA VAL A 342 -29.77 54.43 28.00
C VAL A 342 -30.96 55.30 27.54
N ILE A 343 -31.66 54.90 26.48
CA ILE A 343 -32.83 55.65 25.96
C ILE A 343 -34.03 55.56 26.91
N VAL A 344 -34.28 54.40 27.54
CA VAL A 344 -35.40 54.26 28.50
C VAL A 344 -35.17 55.07 29.77
N VAL A 345 -33.93 55.23 30.24
CA VAL A 345 -33.61 56.10 31.38
C VAL A 345 -33.74 57.59 31.03
N ALA A 346 -33.36 57.98 29.80
CA ALA A 346 -33.45 59.38 29.37
C ALA A 346 -34.90 59.88 29.21
N VAL A 347 -35.83 59.03 28.75
CA VAL A 347 -37.25 59.39 28.57
C VAL A 347 -38.02 59.43 29.90
N GLY A 348 -37.60 58.66 30.91
CA GLY A 348 -38.23 58.67 32.24
C GLY A 348 -37.96 59.93 33.08
N LEU A 349 -36.96 60.74 32.71
CA LEU A 349 -36.53 61.92 33.48
C LEU A 349 -37.20 63.25 33.07
N THR A 350 -37.96 63.29 31.97
CA THR A 350 -38.70 64.50 31.59
C THR A 350 -40.04 64.59 32.32
N ARG A 351 -40.02 64.99 33.60
CA ARG A 351 -41.25 65.42 34.30
C ARG A 351 -41.69 66.80 33.80
N PRO A 352 -42.94 67.00 33.35
CA PRO A 352 -43.43 68.32 32.98
C PRO A 352 -43.57 69.21 34.22
N CYS A 353 -42.96 70.39 34.15
CA CYS A 353 -43.07 71.45 35.14
C CYS A 353 -44.51 71.97 35.17
N ARG A 354 -45.23 71.75 36.28
CA ARG A 354 -46.57 72.32 36.50
C ARG A 354 -46.43 73.84 36.73
N THR A 355 -46.95 74.63 35.80
CA THR A 355 -47.12 76.07 35.96
C THR A 355 -48.23 76.34 36.97
N ALA A 356 -47.91 77.04 38.07
CA ALA A 356 -48.89 77.52 39.02
C ALA A 356 -49.51 78.83 38.51
N THR A 357 -50.83 78.85 38.35
CA THR A 357 -51.63 80.05 38.12
C THR A 357 -51.87 80.78 39.44
N VAL A 358 -51.72 82.12 39.42
CA VAL A 358 -52.30 83.06 40.40
C VAL A 358 -53.19 84.02 39.65
#